data_AF-A0A2S8BAV1-F1
#
_entry.id   AF-A0A2S8BAV1-F1
#
_cell.length_a   1.000
_cell.length_b   1.000
_cell.length_c   1.000
_cell.angle_alpha   90.00
_cell.angle_beta   90.00
_cell.angle_gamma   90.00
#
_symmetry.space_group_name_H-M   'P 1'
#
loop_
_entity.id
_entity.type
_entity.pdbx_description
1 polymer ?
#
loop_
_entity_poly.entity_id
_entity_poly.type
_entity_poly.pdbx_seq_one_letter_code
_entity_poly.pdbx_strand_id
1 'polypeptide(L)'
;MGIARVLPGETLKNIKFENRVVTKPILNPIIGWKQEFYCFYVRITDLLNDAIRDMFVDPTNSEITAGVEAANSAAWYCAKGGVNWMKLATTRICDTWFRDDGEATATYALANGIPIVQVRQQSFLDSLTDEDDMPEGAAISGATDAGDLEKLMEAFEQLRALGMADMTYEDWLRSQGIAIPGKDEAKPELLWRVSDFQYPTNHIGTDSTNQGVPTSAVSWVFNTGDRKPKFFKEPGFICMYSVTRPKIYWGGLAGSASGFAKRAWDWMPNYLRQMPETSLKSFAVDTGPLGDRTTLADGYFLDMRDELLFGDQWQNVSAFGADPTTSYAHHILPLPAGASIKYKYLSEAMINGFFFDAVNNAYVTHDGYFSLSIMGHEVDYTVGNFAEV
;
A
#
# COMPACT_ATOMS: atom_id res chain seq x y z
N MET A 1 0.21 0.10 16.50
CA MET A 1 -0.27 1.43 16.07
C MET A 1 -0.28 2.36 17.28
N GLY A 2 -0.11 3.67 17.07
CA GLY A 2 -0.23 4.68 18.13
C GLY A 2 -1.07 5.86 17.64
N ILE A 3 -1.86 6.48 18.53
CA ILE A 3 -2.71 7.63 18.20
C ILE A 3 -2.55 8.73 19.26
N ALA A 4 -2.47 9.97 18.82
CA ALA A 4 -2.47 11.15 19.68
C ALA A 4 -3.39 12.23 19.11
N ARG A 5 -4.13 12.93 19.98
CA ARG A 5 -4.96 14.06 19.58
C ARG A 5 -4.12 15.32 19.45
N VAL A 6 -4.48 16.17 18.49
CA VAL A 6 -3.92 17.51 18.33
C VAL A 6 -5.03 18.53 18.16
N LEU A 7 -4.77 19.73 18.66
CA LEU A 7 -5.66 20.88 18.59
C LEU A 7 -5.21 21.87 17.50
N PRO A 8 -6.12 22.70 16.98
CA PRO A 8 -5.77 23.75 16.05
C PRO A 8 -4.81 24.75 16.72
N GLY A 9 -3.77 25.15 16.00
CA GLY A 9 -2.76 26.09 16.49
C GLY A 9 -1.57 25.44 17.21
N GLU A 10 -1.61 24.13 17.45
CA GLU A 10 -0.49 23.42 18.06
C GLU A 10 0.65 23.19 17.06
N THR A 11 1.88 23.12 17.58
CA THR A 11 3.07 22.83 16.78
C THR A 11 3.79 21.61 17.34
N LEU A 12 3.92 20.57 16.52
CA LEU A 12 4.81 19.45 16.78
C LEU A 12 6.26 19.94 16.70
N LYS A 13 7.03 19.79 17.78
CA LYS A 13 8.45 20.16 17.85
C LYS A 13 9.39 19.00 17.56
N ASN A 14 9.06 17.84 18.10
CA ASN A 14 9.94 16.68 18.02
C ASN A 14 9.13 15.39 18.10
N ILE A 15 9.54 14.41 17.30
CA ILE A 15 9.13 13.02 17.37
C ILE A 15 10.33 12.22 17.85
N LYS A 16 10.19 11.47 18.95
CA LYS A 16 11.17 10.46 19.37
C LYS A 16 10.56 9.07 19.21
N PHE A 17 11.28 8.18 18.53
CA PHE A 17 10.83 6.83 18.26
C PHE A 17 11.94 5.81 18.53
N GLU A 18 11.69 4.95 19.50
CA GLU A 18 12.55 3.82 19.86
C GLU A 18 11.72 2.55 19.77
N ASN A 19 12.07 1.59 18.92
CA ASN A 19 11.29 0.37 18.75
C ASN A 19 12.17 -0.80 18.34
N ARG A 20 11.93 -1.95 18.96
CA ARG A 20 12.46 -3.24 18.56
C ARG A 20 11.34 -4.06 17.94
N VAL A 21 11.59 -4.56 16.75
CA VAL A 21 10.64 -5.38 15.99
C VAL A 21 11.24 -6.75 15.75
N VAL A 22 10.48 -7.81 16.00
CA VAL A 22 10.93 -9.19 15.79
C VAL A 22 9.81 -9.97 15.12
N THR A 23 10.16 -10.71 14.07
CA THR A 23 9.22 -11.66 13.45
C THR A 23 9.20 -12.97 14.21
N LYS A 24 8.11 -13.72 14.12
CA LYS A 24 8.15 -15.16 14.42
C LYS A 24 9.18 -15.88 13.52
N PRO A 25 9.61 -17.10 13.91
CA PRO A 25 10.46 -17.94 13.07
C PRO A 25 9.92 -18.07 11.64
N ILE A 26 10.75 -17.71 10.66
CA ILE A 26 10.42 -17.76 9.24
C ILE A 26 11.01 -19.01 8.58
N LEU A 27 10.34 -19.53 7.56
CA LEU A 27 10.78 -20.73 6.82
C LEU A 27 12.09 -20.49 6.06
N ASN A 28 12.26 -19.32 5.43
CA ASN A 28 13.44 -19.03 4.61
C ASN A 28 14.53 -18.31 5.43
N PRO A 29 15.75 -18.87 5.55
CA PRO A 29 16.82 -18.25 6.34
C PRO A 29 17.56 -17.09 5.65
N ILE A 30 17.33 -16.86 4.35
CA ILE A 30 18.17 -15.96 3.53
C ILE A 30 17.41 -14.72 3.06
N ILE A 31 16.09 -14.77 2.91
CA ILE A 31 15.37 -13.67 2.26
C ILE A 31 15.05 -12.56 3.27
N GLY A 32 15.56 -11.36 2.99
CA GLY A 32 15.35 -10.17 3.81
C GLY A 32 13.97 -9.52 3.66
N TRP A 33 13.59 -8.77 4.69
CA TRP A 33 12.31 -8.11 4.84
C TRP A 33 12.54 -6.61 5.07
N LYS A 34 11.60 -5.79 4.63
CA LYS A 34 11.59 -4.34 4.86
C LYS A 34 10.60 -4.01 5.98
N GLN A 35 11.04 -3.27 6.99
CA GLN A 35 10.16 -2.70 8.00
C GLN A 35 10.07 -1.19 7.79
N GLU A 36 8.85 -0.67 7.81
CA GLU A 36 8.58 0.75 7.62
C GLU A 36 7.67 1.29 8.72
N PHE A 37 7.92 2.53 9.12
CA PHE A 37 7.03 3.29 9.99
C PHE A 37 6.60 4.56 9.28
N TYR A 38 5.30 4.85 9.39
CA TYR A 38 4.68 6.05 8.85
C TYR A 38 3.96 6.79 9.96
N CYS A 39 4.15 8.10 10.02
CA CYS A 39 3.45 8.99 10.93
C CYS A 39 2.62 9.97 10.10
N PHE A 40 1.30 9.91 10.23
CA PHE A 40 0.36 10.75 9.49
C PHE A 40 -0.40 11.68 10.44
N TYR A 41 -0.74 12.86 9.95
CA TYR A 41 -1.71 13.76 10.54
C TYR A 41 -3.02 13.68 9.76
N VAL A 42 -4.08 13.29 10.44
CA VAL A 42 -5.43 13.16 9.88
C VAL A 42 -6.32 14.19 10.54
N ARG A 43 -6.93 15.07 9.73
CA ARG A 43 -7.89 16.06 10.22
C ARG A 43 -9.19 15.37 10.54
N ILE A 44 -9.88 15.86 11.56
CA ILE A 44 -11.19 15.31 11.93
C ILE A 44 -12.24 15.54 10.81
N THR A 45 -12.13 16.66 10.10
CA THR A 45 -12.95 17.03 8.93
C THR A 45 -12.88 15.99 7.80
N ASP A 46 -11.76 15.27 7.68
CA ASP A 46 -11.54 14.24 6.66
C ASP A 46 -12.19 12.88 7.03
N LEU A 47 -12.72 12.71 8.25
CA LEU A 47 -13.21 11.42 8.77
C LEU A 47 -14.74 11.28 8.79
N LEU A 48 -15.43 12.20 9.46
CA LEU A 48 -16.89 12.17 9.65
C LEU A 48 -17.44 13.59 9.52
N ASN A 49 -17.34 14.15 8.31
CA ASN A 49 -17.59 15.58 8.05
C ASN A 49 -18.94 16.06 8.62
N ASP A 50 -20.03 15.32 8.38
CA ASP A 50 -21.38 15.74 8.78
C ASP A 50 -21.60 15.60 10.30
N ALA A 51 -21.32 14.43 10.88
CA ALA A 51 -21.54 14.18 12.30
C ALA A 51 -20.68 15.06 13.22
N ILE A 52 -19.51 15.48 12.74
CA ILE A 52 -18.56 16.27 13.52
C ILE A 52 -18.81 17.76 13.36
N ARG A 53 -19.21 18.20 12.17
CA ARG A 53 -19.68 19.56 11.97
C ARG A 53 -20.86 19.84 12.90
N ASP A 54 -21.78 18.90 13.03
CA ASP A 54 -22.90 19.02 13.95
C ASP A 54 -22.43 19.06 15.42
N MET A 55 -21.42 18.27 15.82
CA MET A 55 -20.87 18.30 17.18
C MET A 55 -20.20 19.64 17.54
N PHE A 56 -19.51 20.29 16.61
CA PHE A 56 -18.80 21.55 16.89
C PHE A 56 -19.69 22.79 16.70
N VAL A 57 -20.81 22.69 15.99
CA VAL A 57 -21.72 23.81 15.70
C VAL A 57 -22.97 23.80 16.60
N ASP A 58 -23.50 22.62 16.92
CA ASP A 58 -24.72 22.47 17.74
C ASP A 58 -24.36 22.15 19.21
N PRO A 59 -24.55 23.10 20.15
CA PRO A 59 -24.29 22.88 21.57
C PRO A 59 -25.29 21.91 22.23
N THR A 60 -26.35 21.50 21.54
CA THR A 60 -27.37 20.58 22.06
C THR A 60 -27.20 19.13 21.61
N ASN A 61 -26.36 18.87 20.59
CA ASN A 61 -26.04 17.53 20.14
C ASN A 61 -24.80 17.03 20.91
N SER A 62 -25.03 16.25 21.97
CA SER A 62 -23.99 16.02 22.97
C SER A 62 -22.98 14.94 22.61
N GLU A 63 -23.28 13.99 21.70
CA GLU A 63 -22.39 12.83 21.49
C GLU A 63 -22.46 12.24 20.06
N ILE A 64 -21.28 11.90 19.53
CA ILE A 64 -21.16 11.15 18.27
C ILE A 64 -21.55 9.69 18.54
N THR A 65 -22.69 9.26 18.00
CA THR A 65 -23.13 7.85 18.05
C THR A 65 -22.60 7.01 16.88
N ALA A 66 -22.20 7.67 15.79
CA ALA A 66 -21.63 7.00 14.62
C ALA A 66 -20.19 6.50 14.90
N GLY A 67 -19.93 5.21 14.63
CA GLY A 67 -18.58 4.63 14.78
C GLY A 67 -18.21 4.24 16.21
N VAL A 68 -19.18 4.18 17.13
CA VAL A 68 -19.00 3.63 18.48
C VAL A 68 -18.93 2.11 18.43
N GLU A 69 -17.90 1.54 19.07
CA GLU A 69 -17.70 0.08 19.08
C GLU A 69 -18.59 -0.62 20.11
N ALA A 70 -19.29 -1.66 19.66
CA ALA A 70 -20.14 -2.49 20.52
C ALA A 70 -19.35 -3.42 21.47
N ALA A 71 -18.06 -3.63 21.19
CA ALA A 71 -17.16 -4.48 21.97
C ALA A 71 -15.74 -3.91 22.02
N ASN A 72 -14.92 -4.42 22.94
CA ASN A 72 -13.49 -4.07 22.97
C ASN A 72 -12.80 -4.61 21.72
N SER A 73 -12.11 -3.74 21.00
CA SER A 73 -11.33 -4.11 19.82
C SER A 73 -9.84 -3.98 20.09
N ALA A 74 -9.19 -5.13 20.31
CA ALA A 74 -7.74 -5.20 20.52
C ALA A 74 -6.96 -4.76 19.27
N ALA A 75 -7.45 -5.09 18.07
CA ALA A 75 -6.81 -4.73 16.79
C ALA A 75 -6.73 -3.21 16.58
N TRP A 76 -7.76 -2.49 17.01
CA TRP A 76 -7.89 -1.04 16.81
C TRP A 76 -7.58 -0.21 18.06
N TYR A 77 -7.18 -0.84 19.16
CA TYR A 77 -6.96 -0.19 20.45
C TYR A 77 -8.16 0.68 20.88
N CYS A 78 -9.37 0.12 20.76
CA CYS A 78 -10.62 0.80 21.08
C CYS A 78 -11.40 0.03 22.16
N ALA A 79 -11.86 0.73 23.20
CA ALA A 79 -12.72 0.16 24.22
C ALA A 79 -14.20 0.21 23.79
N LYS A 80 -14.99 -0.73 24.31
CA LYS A 80 -16.45 -0.74 24.14
C LYS A 80 -17.05 0.60 24.56
N GLY A 81 -17.92 1.15 23.71
CA GLY A 81 -18.56 2.46 23.95
C GLY A 81 -17.71 3.67 23.53
N GLY A 82 -16.48 3.47 23.06
CA GLY A 82 -15.67 4.51 22.44
C GLY A 82 -15.88 4.59 20.93
N VAL A 83 -15.69 5.78 20.36
CA VAL A 83 -15.59 5.97 18.90
C VAL A 83 -14.25 5.42 18.41
N ASN A 84 -14.28 4.58 17.37
CA ASN A 84 -13.06 3.98 16.82
C ASN A 84 -12.35 4.90 15.83
N TRP A 85 -11.74 5.96 16.37
CA TRP A 85 -10.94 6.92 15.60
C TRP A 85 -9.79 6.27 14.85
N MET A 86 -9.17 5.24 15.43
CA MET A 86 -8.06 4.53 14.79
C MET A 86 -8.52 3.84 13.50
N LYS A 87 -9.66 3.14 13.51
CA LYS A 87 -10.19 2.47 12.32
C LYS A 87 -10.53 3.47 11.22
N LEU A 88 -11.22 4.56 11.57
CA LEU A 88 -11.57 5.63 10.63
C LEU A 88 -10.32 6.27 10.00
N ALA A 89 -9.34 6.64 10.83
CA ALA A 89 -8.07 7.20 10.36
C ALA A 89 -7.31 6.22 9.47
N THR A 90 -7.31 4.93 9.83
CA THR A 90 -6.60 3.90 9.05
C THR A 90 -7.26 3.68 7.70
N THR A 91 -8.59 3.61 7.63
CA THR A 91 -9.31 3.49 6.35
C THR A 91 -8.97 4.68 5.44
N ARG A 92 -9.03 5.91 5.96
CA ARG A 92 -8.71 7.11 5.17
C ARG A 92 -7.26 7.13 4.68
N ILE A 93 -6.31 6.74 5.52
CA ILE A 93 -4.90 6.66 5.14
C ILE A 93 -4.66 5.56 4.11
N CYS A 94 -5.29 4.40 4.29
CA CYS A 94 -5.17 3.29 3.34
C CYS A 94 -5.71 3.66 1.96
N ASP A 95 -6.92 4.23 1.90
CA ASP A 95 -7.55 4.65 0.64
C ASP A 95 -6.72 5.70 -0.11
N THR A 96 -5.96 6.55 0.59
CA THR A 96 -5.24 7.68 -0.01
C THR A 96 -3.79 7.40 -0.37
N TRP A 97 -3.10 6.54 0.39
CA TRP A 97 -1.65 6.32 0.25
C TRP A 97 -1.24 4.89 -0.13
N PHE A 98 -2.12 3.90 0.06
CA PHE A 98 -1.80 2.48 -0.09
C PHE A 98 -2.73 1.73 -1.05
N ARG A 99 -3.72 2.42 -1.62
CA ARG A 99 -4.64 1.93 -2.65
C ARG A 99 -4.43 2.69 -3.94
N ASP A 100 -4.73 2.01 -5.04
CA ASP A 100 -4.83 2.67 -6.34
C ASP A 100 -6.22 3.31 -6.48
N ASP A 101 -6.35 4.25 -7.40
CA ASP A 101 -7.60 4.99 -7.60
C ASP A 101 -8.75 4.04 -7.95
N GLY A 102 -9.86 4.16 -7.22
CA GLY A 102 -11.04 3.31 -7.39
C GLY A 102 -11.03 2.01 -6.57
N GLU A 103 -9.95 1.70 -5.84
CA GLU A 103 -9.90 0.51 -4.98
C GLU A 103 -10.34 0.80 -3.53
N ALA A 104 -11.29 0.02 -3.03
CA ALA A 104 -11.77 0.15 -1.66
C ALA A 104 -10.85 -0.56 -0.64
N THR A 105 -10.59 0.06 0.52
CA THR A 105 -9.83 -0.55 1.62
C THR A 105 -10.37 -1.93 2.05
N ALA A 106 -11.69 -2.11 2.08
CA ALA A 106 -12.34 -3.34 2.54
C ALA A 106 -12.10 -4.56 1.65
N THR A 107 -11.74 -4.35 0.38
CA THR A 107 -11.51 -5.45 -0.59
C THR A 107 -10.31 -6.30 -0.21
N TYR A 108 -9.28 -5.69 0.39
CA TYR A 108 -8.02 -6.35 0.75
C TYR A 108 -7.70 -6.16 2.23
N ALA A 109 -8.33 -6.98 3.07
CA ALA A 109 -8.14 -6.98 4.52
C ALA A 109 -7.98 -8.40 5.05
N LEU A 110 -7.29 -8.53 6.18
CA LEU A 110 -7.21 -9.76 6.98
C LEU A 110 -8.58 -10.08 7.58
N ALA A 111 -8.78 -11.31 8.08
CA ALA A 111 -10.02 -11.73 8.74
C ALA A 111 -10.41 -10.85 9.95
N ASN A 112 -9.43 -10.20 10.59
CA ASN A 112 -9.64 -9.24 11.68
C ASN A 112 -9.98 -7.81 11.22
N GLY A 113 -10.10 -7.59 9.91
CA GLY A 113 -10.42 -6.30 9.28
C GLY A 113 -9.23 -5.35 9.13
N ILE A 114 -8.01 -5.75 9.48
CA ILE A 114 -6.81 -4.93 9.26
C ILE A 114 -6.48 -4.91 7.76
N PRO A 115 -6.32 -3.73 7.14
CA PRO A 115 -6.07 -3.63 5.71
C PRO A 115 -4.67 -4.11 5.33
N ILE A 116 -4.58 -4.81 4.20
CA ILE A 116 -3.33 -5.32 3.62
C ILE A 116 -2.77 -4.27 2.67
N VAL A 117 -1.47 -3.97 2.77
CA VAL A 117 -0.77 -2.99 1.93
C VAL A 117 -0.16 -3.67 0.70
N GLN A 118 -0.03 -2.95 -0.41
CA GLN A 118 0.65 -3.42 -1.62
C GLN A 118 2.08 -3.91 -1.33
N VAL A 119 2.49 -5.01 -1.97
CA VAL A 119 3.84 -5.57 -1.82
C VAL A 119 4.90 -4.67 -2.48
N ARG A 120 4.60 -4.15 -3.66
CA ARG A 120 5.37 -3.12 -4.36
C ARG A 120 4.41 -2.13 -5.01
N GLN A 121 4.82 -0.87 -5.06
CA GLN A 121 4.05 0.19 -5.70
C GLN A 121 4.14 0.12 -7.23
N GLN A 122 5.27 -0.34 -7.78
CA GLN A 122 5.51 -0.38 -9.22
C GLN A 122 6.24 -1.67 -9.58
N SER A 123 5.75 -2.35 -10.61
CA SER A 123 6.28 -3.60 -11.15
C SER A 123 5.97 -3.66 -12.64
N PHE A 124 6.78 -4.36 -13.43
CA PHE A 124 6.45 -4.59 -14.85
C PHE A 124 5.15 -5.36 -15.04
N LEU A 125 4.73 -6.12 -14.03
CA LEU A 125 3.46 -6.83 -14.03
C LEU A 125 2.25 -5.87 -13.95
N ASP A 126 2.42 -4.56 -13.76
CA ASP A 126 1.31 -3.61 -13.55
C ASP A 126 0.52 -3.30 -14.81
N SER A 127 1.18 -3.40 -15.96
CA SER A 127 0.53 -3.35 -17.26
C SER A 127 -0.07 -4.68 -17.70
N LEU A 128 -0.01 -5.72 -16.87
CA LEU A 128 -0.54 -7.02 -17.22
C LEU A 128 -2.07 -6.95 -17.32
N THR A 129 -2.56 -7.04 -18.55
CA THR A 129 -3.99 -6.96 -18.87
C THR A 129 -4.44 -8.28 -19.48
N ASP A 130 -5.61 -8.75 -19.08
CA ASP A 130 -6.22 -9.93 -19.69
C ASP A 130 -6.61 -9.63 -21.13
N GLU A 131 -6.66 -10.65 -21.99
CA GLU A 131 -7.08 -10.47 -23.40
C GLU A 131 -8.51 -9.95 -23.48
N ASP A 132 -9.40 -10.47 -22.63
CA ASP A 132 -10.82 -10.08 -22.58
C ASP A 132 -11.07 -8.70 -21.93
N ASP A 133 -10.13 -8.23 -21.11
CA ASP A 133 -10.22 -6.94 -20.41
C ASP A 133 -9.64 -5.78 -21.24
N MET A 134 -8.98 -6.07 -22.37
CA MET A 134 -8.56 -4.99 -23.27
C MET A 134 -9.81 -4.27 -23.78
N PRO A 135 -9.87 -2.93 -23.69
CA PRO A 135 -11.02 -2.19 -24.18
C PRO A 135 -11.13 -2.40 -25.69
N GLU A 136 -12.04 -3.26 -26.11
CA GLU A 136 -12.52 -3.27 -27.48
C GLU A 136 -13.11 -1.89 -27.73
N GLY A 137 -12.46 -1.11 -28.59
CA GLY A 137 -12.94 0.20 -28.98
C GLY A 137 -14.41 0.07 -29.37
N ALA A 138 -15.30 0.75 -28.65
CA ALA A 138 -16.71 0.73 -28.98
C ALA A 138 -16.86 1.13 -30.44
N ALA A 139 -17.53 0.30 -31.24
CA ALA A 139 -17.88 0.67 -32.60
C ALA A 139 -18.54 2.05 -32.55
N ILE A 140 -17.95 3.03 -33.23
CA ILE A 140 -18.47 4.40 -33.29
C ILE A 140 -19.81 4.32 -34.03
N SER A 141 -20.89 4.13 -33.27
CA SER A 141 -22.28 3.91 -33.71
C SER A 141 -22.87 5.07 -34.52
N GLY A 142 -22.11 6.15 -34.74
CA GLY A 142 -22.53 7.35 -35.47
C GLY A 142 -21.68 7.72 -36.70
N ALA A 143 -20.57 7.04 -37.00
CA ALA A 143 -19.75 7.37 -38.16
C ALA A 143 -20.39 6.76 -39.43
N THR A 144 -21.15 7.57 -40.16
CA THR A 144 -21.77 7.17 -41.43
C THR A 144 -20.83 7.35 -42.63
N ASP A 145 -19.75 8.14 -42.47
CA ASP A 145 -18.75 8.43 -43.51
C ASP A 145 -17.31 8.31 -42.97
N ALA A 146 -16.38 7.83 -43.82
CA ALA A 146 -14.96 7.63 -43.47
C ALA A 146 -14.25 8.93 -43.03
N GLY A 147 -14.72 10.09 -43.48
CA GLY A 147 -14.15 11.40 -43.12
C GLY A 147 -14.50 11.86 -41.69
N ASP A 148 -15.59 11.38 -41.10
CA ASP A 148 -15.91 11.68 -39.69
C ASP A 148 -15.15 10.76 -38.74
N LEU A 149 -14.83 9.55 -39.19
CA LEU A 149 -13.95 8.63 -38.47
C LEU A 149 -12.51 9.17 -38.42
N GLU A 150 -11.98 9.74 -39.52
CA GLU A 150 -10.68 10.42 -39.55
C GLU A 150 -10.63 11.62 -38.60
N LYS A 151 -11.66 12.48 -38.56
CA LYS A 151 -11.70 13.62 -37.64
C LYS A 151 -11.78 13.22 -36.17
N LEU A 152 -12.50 12.13 -35.87
CA LEU A 152 -12.56 11.59 -34.51
C LEU A 152 -11.25 10.92 -34.12
N MET A 153 -10.57 10.25 -35.04
CA MET A 153 -9.20 9.77 -34.85
C MET A 153 -8.21 10.91 -34.63
N GLU A 154 -8.28 11.97 -35.44
CA GLU A 154 -7.41 13.15 -35.29
C GLU A 154 -7.70 13.89 -33.97
N ALA A 155 -8.96 14.03 -33.57
CA ALA A 155 -9.33 14.61 -32.28
C ALA A 155 -8.86 13.75 -31.10
N PHE A 156 -8.95 12.42 -31.21
CA PHE A 156 -8.42 11.49 -30.23
C PHE A 156 -6.88 11.54 -30.16
N GLU A 157 -6.20 11.59 -31.30
CA GLU A 157 -4.75 11.78 -31.40
C GLU A 157 -4.31 13.14 -30.84
N GLN A 158 -5.09 14.20 -31.05
CA GLN A 158 -4.83 15.52 -30.47
C GLN A 158 -5.04 15.53 -28.95
N LEU A 159 -6.12 14.93 -28.44
CA LEU A 159 -6.35 14.79 -26.98
C LEU A 159 -5.27 13.92 -26.31
N ARG A 160 -4.80 12.89 -27.02
CA ARG A 160 -3.68 12.03 -26.59
C ARG A 160 -2.34 12.75 -26.65
N ALA A 161 -2.08 13.55 -27.68
CA ALA A 161 -0.87 14.38 -27.80
C ALA A 161 -0.80 15.48 -26.73
N LEU A 162 -1.96 15.98 -26.29
CA LEU A 162 -2.08 16.91 -25.18
C LEU A 162 -2.00 16.23 -23.80
N GLY A 163 -2.01 14.89 -23.74
CA GLY A 163 -1.90 14.13 -22.49
C GLY A 163 -3.09 14.31 -21.53
N MET A 164 -4.25 14.74 -22.04
CA MET A 164 -5.40 15.16 -21.22
C MET A 164 -6.35 14.01 -20.83
N ALA A 165 -6.10 12.78 -21.29
CA ALA A 165 -7.01 11.66 -21.06
C ALA A 165 -7.10 11.22 -19.58
N ASP A 166 -6.00 11.34 -18.82
CA ASP A 166 -5.90 10.85 -17.44
C ASP A 166 -5.68 11.96 -16.40
N MET A 167 -5.89 13.22 -16.77
CA MET A 167 -5.62 14.34 -15.87
C MET A 167 -6.74 14.53 -14.84
N THR A 168 -6.39 14.58 -13.56
CA THR A 168 -7.30 15.04 -12.51
C THR A 168 -7.73 16.49 -12.79
N TYR A 169 -8.89 16.90 -12.29
CA TYR A 169 -9.39 18.28 -12.47
C TYR A 169 -8.37 19.31 -11.96
N GLU A 170 -7.63 18.97 -10.92
CA GLU A 170 -6.57 19.78 -10.33
C GLU A 170 -5.32 19.83 -11.21
N ASP A 171 -4.94 18.72 -11.85
CA ASP A 171 -3.87 18.71 -12.86
C ASP A 171 -4.27 19.49 -14.11
N TRP A 172 -5.54 19.46 -14.49
CA TRP A 172 -6.09 20.32 -15.54
C TRP A 172 -5.95 21.79 -15.16
N LEU A 173 -6.33 22.18 -13.95
CA LEU A 173 -6.14 23.56 -13.46
C LEU A 173 -4.64 23.95 -13.40
N ARG A 174 -3.75 23.04 -13.00
CA ARG A 174 -2.29 23.27 -13.04
C ARG A 174 -1.78 23.48 -14.48
N SER A 175 -2.31 22.74 -15.45
CA SER A 175 -1.97 22.92 -16.87
C SER A 175 -2.44 24.28 -17.43
N GLN A 176 -3.51 24.84 -16.87
CA GLN A 176 -3.99 26.20 -17.15
C GLN A 176 -3.20 27.29 -16.38
N GLY A 177 -2.12 26.92 -15.69
CA GLY A 177 -1.24 27.85 -14.97
C GLY A 177 -1.79 28.32 -13.62
N ILE A 178 -2.85 27.69 -13.10
CA ILE A 178 -3.38 27.99 -11.77
C ILE A 178 -2.55 27.22 -10.74
N ALA A 179 -1.75 27.95 -9.98
CA ALA A 179 -1.03 27.40 -8.84
C ALA A 179 -2.01 27.10 -7.70
N ILE A 180 -2.59 25.90 -7.69
CA ILE A 180 -3.35 25.41 -6.53
C ILE A 180 -2.34 25.25 -5.38
N PRO A 181 -2.54 25.90 -4.22
CA PRO A 181 -1.73 25.63 -3.04
C PRO A 181 -1.81 24.14 -2.75
N GLY A 182 -0.68 23.41 -2.79
CA GLY A 182 -0.64 21.95 -2.62
C GLY A 182 -0.98 21.44 -1.21
N LYS A 183 -1.90 22.12 -0.49
CA LYS A 183 -2.11 21.97 0.94
C LYS A 183 -3.57 21.77 1.38
N ASP A 184 -4.52 21.72 0.45
CA ASP A 184 -5.96 21.57 0.75
C ASP A 184 -6.64 20.43 -0.03
N GLU A 185 -5.89 19.43 -0.48
CA GLU A 185 -6.52 18.14 -0.77
C GLU A 185 -6.95 17.53 0.57
N ALA A 186 -8.13 16.92 0.64
CA ALA A 186 -8.67 16.21 1.82
C ALA A 186 -7.84 14.95 2.21
N LYS A 187 -6.52 14.99 1.99
CA LYS A 187 -5.58 13.88 2.15
C LYS A 187 -4.84 14.01 3.49
N PRO A 188 -4.62 12.89 4.20
CA PRO A 188 -3.76 12.86 5.37
C PRO A 188 -2.34 13.36 5.07
N GLU A 189 -1.78 14.22 5.94
CA GLU A 189 -0.42 14.74 5.79
C GLU A 189 0.60 13.73 6.33
N LEU A 190 1.57 13.33 5.52
CA LEU A 190 2.71 12.54 5.99
C LEU A 190 3.69 13.44 6.77
N LEU A 191 3.81 13.18 8.07
CA LEU A 191 4.71 13.92 8.96
C LEU A 191 6.13 13.36 8.92
N TRP A 192 6.25 12.03 9.00
CA TRP A 192 7.53 11.35 9.11
C TRP A 192 7.45 9.91 8.58
N ARG A 193 8.55 9.44 7.98
CA ARG A 193 8.72 8.07 7.49
C ARG A 193 10.13 7.59 7.81
N VAL A 194 10.24 6.36 8.30
CA VAL A 194 11.52 5.63 8.40
C VAL A 194 11.35 4.23 7.84
N SER A 195 12.38 3.71 7.20
CA SER A 195 12.39 2.34 6.70
C SER A 195 13.76 1.71 6.81
N ASP A 196 13.80 0.43 7.10
CA ASP A 196 15.03 -0.37 7.11
C ASP A 196 14.81 -1.76 6.49
N PHE A 197 15.84 -2.28 5.83
CA PHE A 197 15.82 -3.62 5.23
C PHE A 197 16.82 -4.51 5.96
N GLN A 198 16.35 -5.64 6.48
CA GLN A 198 17.19 -6.56 7.24
C GLN A 198 17.07 -7.97 6.71
N TYR A 199 18.20 -8.68 6.71
CA TYR A 199 18.24 -10.11 6.44
C TYR A 199 17.93 -10.89 7.71
N PRO A 200 17.38 -12.12 7.58
CA PRO A 200 17.15 -12.96 8.74
C PRO A 200 18.47 -13.30 9.43
N THR A 201 18.42 -13.38 10.75
CA THR A 201 19.54 -13.86 11.57
C THR A 201 19.12 -15.14 12.26
N ASN A 202 20.06 -16.07 12.40
CA ASN A 202 19.81 -17.31 13.13
C ASN A 202 19.56 -17.00 14.61
N HIS A 203 18.42 -17.44 15.11
CA HIS A 203 18.05 -17.46 16.51
C HIS A 203 17.93 -18.91 16.97
N ILE A 204 18.58 -19.26 18.09
CA ILE A 204 18.32 -20.53 18.76
C ILE A 204 16.96 -20.43 19.44
N GLY A 205 15.99 -21.23 19.01
CA GLY A 205 14.65 -21.22 19.60
C GLY A 205 14.74 -21.39 21.13
N THR A 206 14.17 -20.43 21.87
CA THR A 206 14.06 -20.47 23.34
C THR A 206 12.68 -20.92 23.81
N ASP A 207 11.73 -21.08 22.88
CA ASP A 207 10.38 -21.58 23.18
C ASP A 207 10.40 -23.08 23.45
N SER A 208 9.53 -23.50 24.38
CA SER A 208 9.30 -24.86 24.86
C SER A 208 9.13 -25.93 23.77
N THR A 209 8.70 -25.54 22.57
CA THR A 209 8.47 -26.48 21.44
C THR A 209 9.70 -26.66 20.53
N ASN A 210 10.63 -25.70 20.49
CA ASN A 210 11.77 -25.68 19.55
C ASN A 210 13.12 -25.42 20.23
N GLN A 211 13.26 -25.82 21.50
CA GLN A 211 14.49 -25.66 22.26
C GLN A 211 15.68 -26.31 21.53
N GLY A 212 16.66 -25.48 21.15
CA GLY A 212 17.90 -25.95 20.53
C GLY A 212 17.86 -26.16 19.01
N VAL A 213 16.73 -25.91 18.34
CA VAL A 213 16.67 -25.89 16.86
C VAL A 213 17.02 -24.49 16.37
N PRO A 214 18.04 -24.32 15.50
CA PRO A 214 18.34 -23.03 14.89
C PRO A 214 17.17 -22.66 13.96
N THR A 215 16.49 -21.57 14.29
CA THR A 215 15.40 -20.99 13.49
C THR A 215 15.83 -19.61 13.02
N SER A 216 15.37 -19.18 11.85
CA SER A 216 15.68 -17.82 11.36
C SER A 216 14.55 -16.87 11.71
N ALA A 217 14.89 -15.66 12.13
CA ALA A 217 13.94 -14.57 12.34
C ALA A 217 14.55 -13.26 11.87
N VAL A 218 13.71 -12.32 11.44
CA VAL A 218 14.16 -10.96 11.10
C VAL A 218 13.91 -10.08 12.31
N SER A 219 14.92 -9.27 12.65
CA SER A 219 14.78 -8.29 13.72
C SER A 219 15.29 -6.93 13.29
N TRP A 220 14.62 -5.89 13.74
CA TRP A 220 14.98 -4.50 13.50
C TRP A 220 15.06 -3.76 14.82
N VAL A 221 15.99 -2.81 14.88
CA VAL A 221 16.12 -1.88 16.00
C VAL A 221 16.10 -0.47 15.44
N PHE A 222 15.06 0.28 15.77
CA PHE A 222 14.91 1.68 15.42
C PHE A 222 15.19 2.54 16.65
N ASN A 223 16.11 3.49 16.51
CA ASN A 223 16.29 4.58 17.45
C ASN A 223 16.45 5.86 16.64
N THR A 224 15.32 6.46 16.29
CA THR A 224 15.28 7.57 15.35
C THR A 224 14.30 8.63 15.85
N GLY A 225 14.45 9.84 15.36
CA GLY A 225 13.52 10.92 15.66
C GLY A 225 13.62 11.98 14.59
N ASP A 226 12.58 12.82 14.52
CA ASP A 226 12.56 13.97 13.64
C ASP A 226 12.22 15.22 14.42
N ARG A 227 12.93 16.31 14.15
CA ARG A 227 12.81 17.61 14.82
C ARG A 227 12.23 18.68 13.90
N LYS A 228 11.68 18.29 12.75
CA LYS A 228 11.04 19.23 11.82
C LYS A 228 9.75 19.75 12.46
N PRO A 229 9.65 21.06 12.73
CA PRO A 229 8.44 21.59 13.32
C PRO A 229 7.29 21.52 12.32
N LYS A 230 6.13 21.06 12.77
CA LYS A 230 4.90 20.95 11.95
C LYS A 230 3.75 21.62 12.68
N PHE A 231 3.06 22.52 11.99
CA PHE A 231 1.94 23.28 12.53
C PHE A 231 0.61 22.62 12.15
N PHE A 232 -0.27 22.42 13.13
CA PHE A 232 -1.58 21.83 12.94
C PHE A 232 -2.64 22.93 12.75
N LYS A 233 -3.25 22.97 11.55
CA LYS A 233 -4.27 23.97 11.21
C LYS A 233 -5.62 23.66 11.86
N GLU A 234 -5.95 22.38 11.99
CA GLU A 234 -7.26 21.88 12.41
C GLU A 234 -7.12 20.86 13.55
N PRO A 235 -8.17 20.64 14.35
CA PRO A 235 -8.18 19.49 15.26
C PRO A 235 -8.04 18.18 14.46
N GLY A 236 -7.29 17.24 15.01
CA GLY A 236 -6.91 16.03 14.29
C GLY A 236 -6.30 14.96 15.18
N PHE A 237 -5.84 13.91 14.52
CA PHE A 237 -5.10 12.81 15.12
C PHE A 237 -3.75 12.64 14.42
N ILE A 238 -2.70 12.46 15.21
CA ILE A 238 -1.43 11.92 14.74
C ILE A 238 -1.51 10.41 14.91
N CYS A 239 -1.38 9.68 13.80
CA CYS A 239 -1.46 8.22 13.76
C CYS A 239 -0.14 7.62 13.26
N MET A 240 0.40 6.68 14.02
CA MET A 240 1.62 5.94 13.67
C MET A 240 1.28 4.50 13.25
N TYR A 241 1.78 4.12 12.07
CA TYR A 241 1.60 2.81 11.47
C TYR A 241 2.93 2.12 11.24
N SER A 242 2.94 0.81 11.40
CA SER A 242 4.04 -0.08 11.05
C SER A 242 3.62 -0.96 9.89
N VAL A 243 4.44 -1.03 8.85
CA VAL A 243 4.22 -1.89 7.68
C VAL A 243 5.44 -2.77 7.50
N THR A 244 5.22 -4.08 7.48
CA THR A 244 6.25 -5.08 7.20
C THR A 244 6.05 -5.62 5.79
N ARG A 245 7.07 -5.49 4.93
CA ARG A 245 7.05 -5.98 3.55
C ARG A 245 8.15 -7.04 3.35
N PRO A 246 7.79 -8.34 3.30
CA PRO A 246 8.74 -9.38 2.92
C PRO A 246 9.15 -9.21 1.45
N LYS A 247 10.40 -9.55 1.11
CA LYS A 247 10.76 -9.74 -0.30
C LYS A 247 10.13 -11.05 -0.77
N ILE A 248 9.30 -10.97 -1.80
CA ILE A 248 8.64 -12.12 -2.42
C ILE A 248 9.20 -12.41 -3.80
N TYR A 249 9.01 -13.63 -4.28
CA TYR A 249 9.21 -14.04 -5.67
C TYR A 249 7.92 -14.64 -6.23
N TRP A 250 7.63 -14.41 -7.50
CA TRP A 250 6.45 -15.00 -8.17
C TRP A 250 6.82 -16.34 -8.81
N GLY A 251 6.21 -17.43 -8.34
CA GLY A 251 6.57 -18.79 -8.77
C GLY A 251 6.16 -19.17 -10.19
N GLY A 252 5.26 -18.40 -10.81
CA GLY A 252 4.81 -18.64 -12.20
C GLY A 252 5.61 -17.89 -13.26
N LEU A 253 6.76 -17.30 -12.92
CA LEU A 253 7.62 -16.67 -13.92
C LEU A 253 8.39 -17.75 -14.69
N ALA A 254 8.05 -17.93 -15.97
CA ALA A 254 8.70 -18.90 -16.85
C ALA A 254 9.94 -18.35 -17.58
N GLY A 255 10.36 -17.14 -17.25
CA GLY A 255 11.62 -16.56 -17.71
C GLY A 255 11.63 -15.06 -17.53
N SER A 256 12.73 -14.43 -17.96
CA SER A 256 12.80 -12.98 -17.91
C SER A 256 11.97 -12.33 -19.02
N ALA A 257 11.21 -11.30 -18.68
CA ALA A 257 10.47 -10.48 -19.64
C ALA A 257 11.42 -9.84 -20.68
N SER A 258 12.63 -9.45 -20.26
CA SER A 258 13.70 -8.96 -21.14
C SER A 258 14.05 -9.91 -22.29
N GLY A 259 13.91 -11.23 -22.09
CA GLY A 259 14.15 -12.25 -23.12
C GLY A 259 13.17 -12.19 -24.30
N PHE A 260 12.07 -11.46 -24.13
CA PHE A 260 11.06 -11.26 -25.16
C PHE A 260 11.20 -9.93 -25.90
N ALA A 261 12.16 -9.06 -25.56
CA ALA A 261 12.50 -7.86 -26.32
C ALA A 261 13.27 -8.22 -27.61
N LYS A 262 12.60 -8.86 -28.57
CA LYS A 262 13.22 -9.40 -29.79
C LYS A 262 13.20 -8.41 -30.96
N ARG A 263 12.31 -7.42 -30.94
CA ARG A 263 12.18 -6.43 -32.02
C ARG A 263 12.95 -5.17 -31.64
N ALA A 264 13.54 -4.48 -32.61
CA ALA A 264 14.22 -3.21 -32.37
C ALA A 264 13.28 -2.18 -31.70
N TRP A 265 11.99 -2.20 -32.04
CA TRP A 265 10.97 -1.36 -31.43
C TRP A 265 10.77 -1.60 -29.93
N ASP A 266 10.96 -2.83 -29.45
CA ASP A 266 10.85 -3.19 -28.03
C ASP A 266 11.96 -2.50 -27.19
N TRP A 267 13.03 -1.99 -27.83
CA TRP A 267 14.17 -1.30 -27.21
C TRP A 267 14.15 0.23 -27.38
N MET A 268 13.12 0.81 -27.99
CA MET A 268 13.08 2.23 -28.38
C MET A 268 12.05 3.06 -27.57
N PRO A 269 12.42 3.64 -26.42
CA PRO A 269 11.50 4.36 -25.53
C PRO A 269 10.73 5.51 -26.20
N ASN A 270 11.37 6.22 -27.14
CA ASN A 270 10.75 7.34 -27.85
C ASN A 270 9.59 6.89 -28.75
N TYR A 271 9.69 5.70 -29.33
CA TYR A 271 8.63 5.16 -30.17
C TYR A 271 7.50 4.59 -29.31
N LEU A 272 7.84 3.86 -28.25
CA LEU A 272 6.89 3.31 -27.29
C LEU A 272 6.05 4.41 -26.60
N ARG A 273 6.64 5.60 -26.38
CA ARG A 273 5.93 6.75 -25.78
C ARG A 273 4.92 7.41 -26.71
N GLN A 274 5.20 7.47 -28.01
CA GLN A 274 4.29 8.08 -29.00
C GLN A 274 3.23 7.06 -29.48
N MET A 275 3.67 5.81 -29.55
CA MET A 275 3.05 4.54 -29.95
C MET A 275 2.58 3.56 -28.85
N PRO A 276 1.79 3.87 -27.80
CA PRO A 276 1.43 2.90 -26.75
C PRO A 276 0.89 1.56 -27.25
N GLU A 277 0.15 1.52 -28.36
CA GLU A 277 -0.31 0.25 -28.96
C GLU A 277 0.84 -0.65 -29.44
N THR A 278 1.98 -0.05 -29.79
CA THR A 278 3.17 -0.79 -30.25
C THR A 278 4.04 -1.29 -29.09
N SER A 279 3.81 -0.79 -27.87
CA SER A 279 4.52 -1.21 -26.67
C SER A 279 3.88 -2.44 -26.01
N LEU A 280 2.59 -2.65 -26.24
CA LEU A 280 1.87 -3.85 -25.83
C LEU A 280 2.30 -5.06 -26.65
N LYS A 281 2.57 -6.16 -25.95
CA LYS A 281 2.89 -7.44 -26.55
C LYS A 281 1.92 -8.51 -26.06
N SER A 282 1.24 -9.16 -27.01
CA SER A 282 0.36 -10.29 -26.74
C SER A 282 1.17 -11.58 -26.54
N PHE A 283 0.78 -12.35 -25.54
CA PHE A 283 1.26 -13.71 -25.29
C PHE A 283 0.05 -14.64 -25.23
N ALA A 284 0.17 -15.80 -25.86
CA ALA A 284 -0.83 -16.86 -25.71
C ALA A 284 -0.77 -17.46 -24.30
N VAL A 285 -1.82 -18.17 -23.90
CA VAL A 285 -1.87 -18.98 -22.67
C VAL A 285 -0.61 -19.83 -22.55
N ASP A 286 -0.02 -19.88 -21.35
CA ASP A 286 1.19 -20.65 -21.03
C ASP A 286 2.44 -20.30 -21.87
N THR A 287 2.46 -19.12 -22.50
CA THR A 287 3.64 -18.59 -23.19
C THR A 287 4.12 -17.27 -22.58
N GLY A 288 5.34 -16.85 -22.96
CA GLY A 288 5.89 -15.58 -22.49
C GLY A 288 6.53 -15.66 -21.09
N PRO A 289 6.72 -14.52 -20.41
CA PRO A 289 7.30 -14.48 -19.07
C PRO A 289 6.43 -15.16 -18.00
N LEU A 290 5.14 -15.40 -18.28
CA LEU A 290 4.18 -16.09 -17.39
C LEU A 290 3.78 -17.47 -17.94
N GLY A 291 4.76 -18.31 -18.24
CA GLY A 291 4.55 -19.59 -18.93
C GLY A 291 3.99 -20.75 -18.10
N ASP A 292 3.52 -20.50 -16.87
CA ASP A 292 2.83 -21.49 -16.03
C ASP A 292 1.48 -20.91 -15.53
N ARG A 293 0.65 -20.46 -16.46
CA ARG A 293 -0.72 -19.96 -16.23
C ARG A 293 -1.74 -21.06 -16.58
N THR A 294 -1.43 -22.31 -16.24
CA THR A 294 -2.14 -23.53 -16.67
C THR A 294 -3.62 -23.63 -16.26
N THR A 295 -4.11 -22.68 -15.47
CA THR A 295 -5.50 -22.60 -15.00
C THR A 295 -6.34 -21.53 -15.70
N LEU A 296 -5.75 -20.78 -16.64
CA LEU A 296 -6.39 -19.66 -17.33
C LEU A 296 -6.58 -19.99 -18.80
N ALA A 297 -7.71 -19.57 -19.36
CA ALA A 297 -8.12 -19.91 -20.73
C ALA A 297 -7.63 -18.88 -21.77
N ASP A 298 -7.26 -17.68 -21.31
CA ASP A 298 -7.09 -16.50 -22.17
C ASP A 298 -5.63 -16.02 -22.21
N GLY A 299 -5.26 -15.39 -23.32
CA GLY A 299 -3.96 -14.78 -23.51
C GLY A 299 -3.76 -13.56 -22.60
N TYR A 300 -2.65 -12.86 -22.76
CA TYR A 300 -2.43 -11.61 -22.03
C TYR A 300 -1.57 -10.63 -22.79
N PHE A 301 -1.74 -9.36 -22.42
CA PHE A 301 -0.92 -8.26 -22.88
C PHE A 301 0.01 -7.80 -21.77
N LEU A 302 1.24 -7.50 -22.16
CA LEU A 302 2.25 -6.90 -21.29
C LEU A 302 2.86 -5.69 -21.99
N ASP A 303 3.00 -4.57 -21.29
CA ASP A 303 3.72 -3.41 -21.81
C ASP A 303 5.23 -3.60 -21.61
N MET A 304 5.96 -3.72 -22.73
CA MET A 304 7.43 -3.83 -22.70
C MET A 304 8.10 -2.55 -22.18
N ARG A 305 7.40 -1.41 -22.19
CA ARG A 305 7.90 -0.17 -21.61
C ARG A 305 8.07 -0.27 -20.10
N ASP A 306 7.16 -0.95 -19.41
CA ASP A 306 7.24 -1.09 -17.96
C ASP A 306 8.41 -1.96 -17.53
N GLU A 307 8.75 -2.96 -18.34
CA GLU A 307 9.97 -3.75 -18.16
C GLU A 307 11.23 -2.87 -18.26
N LEU A 308 11.28 -1.93 -19.20
CA LEU A 308 12.40 -0.97 -19.31
C LEU A 308 12.47 0.03 -18.14
N LEU A 309 11.32 0.42 -17.58
CA LEU A 309 11.25 1.42 -16.50
C LEU A 309 11.53 0.83 -15.12
N PHE A 310 10.98 -0.35 -14.85
CA PHE A 310 10.99 -0.96 -13.51
C PHE A 310 11.92 -2.17 -13.41
N GLY A 311 12.36 -2.70 -14.54
CA GLY A 311 13.17 -3.91 -14.61
C GLY A 311 12.37 -5.16 -14.25
N ASP A 312 12.99 -6.31 -14.50
CA ASP A 312 12.46 -7.60 -14.14
C ASP A 312 12.90 -8.06 -12.75
N GLN A 313 12.14 -8.95 -12.15
CA GLN A 313 12.49 -9.59 -10.90
C GLN A 313 13.59 -10.64 -11.11
N TRP A 314 14.71 -10.49 -10.41
CA TRP A 314 15.71 -11.55 -10.32
C TRP A 314 15.24 -12.68 -9.38
N GLN A 315 15.21 -13.92 -9.88
CA GLN A 315 14.91 -15.13 -9.11
C GLN A 315 16.10 -16.10 -9.16
N ASN A 316 16.47 -16.67 -8.02
CA ASN A 316 17.63 -17.57 -7.85
C ASN A 316 17.27 -18.92 -7.19
N VAL A 317 15.98 -19.17 -7.03
CA VAL A 317 15.41 -20.43 -6.52
C VAL A 317 14.64 -21.06 -7.68
N SER A 318 14.63 -22.40 -7.76
CA SER A 318 14.30 -23.21 -8.95
C SER A 318 13.44 -22.47 -9.98
N ALA A 319 14.10 -22.08 -11.08
CA ALA A 319 13.59 -21.03 -11.95
C ALA A 319 12.31 -21.41 -12.71
N PHE A 320 11.94 -22.70 -12.80
CA PHE A 320 10.84 -23.15 -13.65
C PHE A 320 10.18 -24.40 -13.05
N GLY A 321 8.88 -24.31 -12.75
CA GLY A 321 8.10 -25.38 -12.15
C GLY A 321 8.12 -25.33 -10.63
N ALA A 322 7.07 -24.75 -10.03
CA ALA A 322 6.85 -24.89 -8.60
C ALA A 322 6.58 -26.38 -8.30
N ASP A 323 7.38 -27.01 -7.45
CA ASP A 323 6.80 -28.07 -6.64
C ASP A 323 5.85 -27.37 -5.66
N PRO A 324 4.52 -27.54 -5.77
CA PRO A 324 3.55 -26.87 -4.90
C PRO A 324 3.79 -27.20 -3.41
N THR A 325 4.55 -28.26 -3.09
CA THR A 325 4.94 -28.62 -1.73
C THR A 325 6.05 -27.73 -1.13
N THR A 326 6.72 -26.90 -1.94
CA THR A 326 7.77 -25.94 -1.49
C THR A 326 7.35 -24.47 -1.65
N SER A 327 6.12 -24.24 -2.11
CA SER A 327 5.51 -22.90 -2.11
C SER A 327 5.59 -22.32 -0.70
N TYR A 328 5.86 -21.01 -0.57
CA TYR A 328 6.10 -20.29 0.68
C TYR A 328 7.47 -20.49 1.36
N ALA A 329 8.06 -21.68 1.37
CA ALA A 329 9.36 -21.94 2.01
C ALA A 329 10.51 -21.11 1.41
N HIS A 330 10.38 -20.71 0.14
CA HIS A 330 11.34 -19.86 -0.56
C HIS A 330 10.85 -18.42 -0.79
N HIS A 331 9.81 -17.98 -0.07
CA HIS A 331 8.99 -16.80 -0.39
C HIS A 331 8.52 -16.76 -1.86
N ILE A 332 8.39 -17.94 -2.46
CA ILE A 332 7.79 -18.12 -3.77
C ILE A 332 6.28 -18.17 -3.54
N LEU A 333 5.57 -17.22 -4.12
CA LEU A 333 4.12 -17.16 -4.10
C LEU A 333 3.56 -17.59 -5.45
N PRO A 334 2.48 -18.38 -5.48
CA PRO A 334 1.80 -18.66 -6.73
C PRO A 334 1.28 -17.34 -7.32
N LEU A 335 1.24 -17.24 -8.65
CA LEU A 335 0.47 -16.18 -9.29
C LEU A 335 -0.99 -16.32 -8.82
N PRO A 336 -1.71 -15.22 -8.59
CA PRO A 336 -3.13 -15.28 -8.27
C PRO A 336 -3.88 -16.08 -9.35
N ALA A 337 -4.63 -17.09 -8.95
CA ALA A 337 -5.48 -17.87 -9.85
C ALA A 337 -6.85 -17.19 -10.01
N GLY A 338 -7.36 -17.11 -11.24
CA GLY A 338 -8.69 -16.59 -11.58
C GLY A 338 -8.68 -15.31 -12.45
N ALA A 339 -9.89 -14.83 -12.78
CA ALA A 339 -10.18 -13.70 -13.68
C ALA A 339 -9.74 -12.30 -13.16
N SER A 340 -8.86 -12.25 -12.16
CA SER A 340 -8.25 -10.99 -11.74
C SER A 340 -6.76 -11.22 -11.60
N ILE A 341 -5.99 -10.68 -12.54
CA ILE A 341 -4.54 -10.73 -12.56
C ILE A 341 -3.95 -9.75 -11.52
N LYS A 342 -4.47 -9.81 -10.28
CA LYS A 342 -4.19 -8.82 -9.23
C LYS A 342 -3.13 -9.36 -8.28
N TYR A 343 -1.87 -9.15 -8.64
CA TYR A 343 -0.70 -9.64 -7.90
C TYR A 343 -0.19 -8.62 -6.84
N LYS A 344 -0.79 -7.42 -6.74
CA LYS A 344 -0.33 -6.36 -5.82
C LYS A 344 -0.57 -6.66 -4.33
N TYR A 345 -1.60 -7.46 -4.02
CA TYR A 345 -2.07 -7.75 -2.66
C TYR A 345 -1.97 -9.23 -2.33
N LEU A 346 -1.39 -9.56 -1.17
CA LEU A 346 -1.28 -10.94 -0.70
C LEU A 346 -2.53 -11.36 0.07
N SER A 347 -2.91 -12.63 -0.04
CA SER A 347 -3.93 -13.21 0.83
C SER A 347 -3.35 -13.55 2.21
N GLU A 348 -4.22 -13.65 3.22
CA GLU A 348 -3.83 -14.06 4.58
C GLU A 348 -3.14 -15.44 4.59
N ALA A 349 -3.61 -16.38 3.76
CA ALA A 349 -2.99 -17.68 3.61
C ALA A 349 -1.55 -17.60 3.08
N MET A 350 -1.28 -16.72 2.11
CA MET A 350 0.06 -16.48 1.57
C MET A 350 1.00 -15.87 2.62
N ILE A 351 0.48 -14.95 3.44
CA ILE A 351 1.25 -14.33 4.53
C ILE A 351 1.62 -15.38 5.59
N ASN A 352 0.66 -16.22 5.96
CA ASN A 352 0.86 -17.28 6.97
C ASN A 352 1.88 -18.33 6.51
N GLY A 353 1.95 -18.58 5.21
CA GLY A 353 2.91 -19.50 4.62
C GLY A 353 4.38 -19.13 4.86
N PHE A 354 4.72 -17.89 5.20
CA PHE A 354 6.11 -17.51 5.45
C PHE A 354 6.68 -17.99 6.80
N PHE A 355 5.82 -18.41 7.73
CA PHE A 355 6.20 -18.76 9.10
C PHE A 355 6.16 -20.27 9.35
N PHE A 356 7.01 -20.74 10.27
CA PHE A 356 7.00 -22.16 10.70
C PHE A 356 5.72 -22.57 11.44
N ASP A 357 5.09 -21.62 12.12
CA ASP A 357 3.86 -21.82 12.90
C ASP A 357 2.77 -20.85 12.41
N ALA A 358 1.84 -21.37 11.62
CA ALA A 358 0.73 -20.63 11.04
C ALA A 358 -0.45 -20.41 12.02
N VAL A 359 -0.40 -20.98 13.23
CA VAL A 359 -1.59 -21.12 14.11
C VAL A 359 -1.75 -19.97 15.11
N ASN A 360 -0.78 -19.04 15.18
CA ASN A 360 -0.76 -17.99 16.20
C ASN A 360 -0.88 -16.57 15.63
N ASN A 361 -1.84 -15.80 16.15
CA ASN A 361 -2.31 -14.50 15.64
C ASN A 361 -1.30 -13.32 15.62
N ALA A 362 -0.08 -13.47 16.14
CA ALA A 362 0.92 -12.40 16.20
C ALA A 362 2.18 -12.79 15.41
N TYR A 363 2.21 -12.42 14.14
CA TYR A 363 3.30 -12.74 13.20
C TYR A 363 4.55 -11.87 13.40
N VAL A 364 4.34 -10.61 13.79
CA VAL A 364 5.39 -9.62 14.06
C VAL A 364 5.09 -8.95 15.38
N THR A 365 6.06 -8.96 16.29
CA THR A 365 5.95 -8.33 17.60
C THR A 365 6.77 -7.05 17.64
N HIS A 366 6.23 -6.06 18.36
CA HIS A 366 6.82 -4.75 18.52
C HIS A 366 6.93 -4.43 20.01
N ASP A 367 8.08 -3.94 20.42
CA ASP A 367 8.30 -3.37 21.76
C ASP A 367 9.04 -2.06 21.62
N GLY A 368 8.43 -0.97 22.08
CA GLY A 368 8.96 0.35 21.84
C GLY A 368 8.18 1.47 22.50
N TYR A 369 8.78 2.65 22.41
CA TYR A 369 8.26 3.90 22.93
C TYR A 369 8.19 4.96 21.82
N PHE A 370 7.05 5.64 21.76
CA PHE A 370 6.80 6.75 20.86
C PHE A 370 6.43 7.98 21.68
N SER A 371 7.21 9.05 21.51
CA SER A 371 7.02 10.31 22.22
C SER A 371 6.81 11.44 21.24
N LEU A 372 5.78 12.24 21.48
CA LEU A 372 5.47 13.44 20.74
C LEU A 372 5.65 14.65 21.65
N SER A 373 6.47 15.60 21.24
CA SER A 373 6.56 16.91 21.89
C SER A 373 5.73 17.90 21.09
N ILE A 374 4.50 18.13 21.52
CA ILE A 374 3.57 19.08 20.92
C ILE A 374 3.52 20.32 21.82
N MET A 375 3.75 21.48 21.24
CA MET A 375 3.61 22.76 21.93
C MET A 375 2.26 23.35 21.58
N GLY A 376 1.42 23.51 22.59
CA GLY A 376 0.13 24.20 22.51
C GLY A 376 0.04 25.34 23.51
N HIS A 377 -1.14 25.93 23.60
CA HIS A 377 -1.50 26.89 24.66
C HIS A 377 -1.86 26.17 25.97
N GLU A 378 -2.22 24.88 25.90
CA GLU A 378 -2.50 24.06 27.06
C GLU A 378 -1.22 23.83 27.88
N VAL A 379 -1.32 24.15 29.17
CA VAL A 379 -0.25 23.95 30.15
C VAL A 379 -0.70 22.86 31.11
N ASP A 380 0.20 21.93 31.43
CA ASP A 380 -0.08 20.92 32.43
C ASP A 380 -0.15 21.57 33.82
N TYR A 381 -1.37 21.72 34.35
CA TYR A 381 -1.62 22.17 35.71
C TYR A 381 -1.70 21.02 36.71
N THR A 382 -1.54 19.77 36.28
CA THR A 382 -1.59 18.57 37.14
C THR A 382 -0.23 18.30 37.80
N VAL A 383 0.32 19.32 38.46
CA VAL A 383 1.33 19.08 39.50
C VAL A 383 0.60 18.38 40.64
N GLY A 384 0.89 17.09 40.84
CA GLY A 384 0.25 16.23 41.84
C GLY A 384 0.53 16.67 43.27
N ASN A 385 -0.15 17.74 43.72
CA ASN A 385 -0.38 18.07 45.12
C ASN A 385 -1.59 19.01 45.24
N PHE A 386 -2.78 18.50 44.93
CA PHE A 386 -4.05 19.15 45.32
C PHE A 386 -4.51 18.74 46.73
N ALA A 387 -3.61 18.17 47.53
CA ALA A 387 -3.87 17.78 48.92
C ALA A 387 -2.86 18.46 49.85
N GLU A 388 -2.79 19.79 49.82
CA GLU A 388 -2.24 20.61 50.90
C GLU A 388 -2.61 22.09 50.65
N VAL A 389 -3.87 22.44 50.94
CA VAL A 389 -4.28 23.77 51.45
C VAL A 389 -5.35 23.57 52.51
#